data_AF-A0A7C6JS14-F1
#
_entry.id   AF-A0A7C6JS14-F1
#
_cell.length_a   1.000
_cell.length_b   1.000
_cell.length_c   1.000
_cell.angle_alpha   90.00
_cell.angle_beta   90.00
_cell.angle_gamma   90.00
#
_symmetry.space_group_name_H-M   'P 1'
#
loop_
_entity.id
_entity.type
_entity.pdbx_description
1 polymer ?
#
loop_
_entity_poly.entity_id
_entity_poly.type
_entity_poly.pdbx_seq_one_letter_code
_entity_poly.pdbx_strand_id
1 'polypeptide(L)'
;MGPDEGQPENRPFNCNCQHFTVSARPGRFLQPCLLFLLLEQPSHGYGLMERLGEFGLAEADAGGMYRMLNRLEDEGFVTSTWETEGSGPARKEYRVTPAGVELLHSWAKAIRHNRKYVDKFLERYQHMFSE
;
A
#
# COMPACT_ATOMS: atom_id res chain seq x y z
N MET A 1 -13.40 -52.56 -27.15
CA MET A 1 -13.83 -52.64 -25.73
C MET A 1 -12.59 -52.49 -24.87
N GLY A 2 -12.29 -51.39 -24.18
CA GLY A 2 -12.93 -50.08 -24.00
C GLY A 2 -11.83 -48.99 -23.95
N PRO A 3 -12.19 -47.70 -23.84
CA PRO A 3 -11.22 -46.62 -23.81
C PRO A 3 -10.56 -46.53 -22.43
N ASP A 4 -9.23 -46.46 -22.39
CA ASP A 4 -8.49 -46.06 -21.20
C ASP A 4 -8.55 -44.53 -21.10
N GLU A 5 -9.59 -44.05 -20.42
CA GLU A 5 -9.79 -42.65 -20.06
C GLU A 5 -8.77 -42.28 -18.97
N GLY A 6 -7.58 -41.86 -19.40
CA GLY A 6 -6.59 -41.21 -18.55
C GLY A 6 -7.17 -39.91 -17.97
N GLN A 7 -7.48 -39.96 -16.68
CA GLN A 7 -7.99 -38.86 -15.86
C GLN A 7 -7.17 -37.57 -16.03
N PRO A 8 -7.81 -36.38 -15.97
CA PRO A 8 -7.09 -35.12 -15.91
C PRO A 8 -6.31 -35.06 -14.60
N GLU A 9 -4.99 -35.12 -14.73
CA GLU A 9 -4.00 -34.74 -13.74
C GLU A 9 -4.36 -33.42 -13.07
N ASN A 10 -4.97 -33.52 -11.90
CA ASN A 10 -5.31 -32.40 -11.03
C ASN A 10 -4.00 -31.85 -10.43
N ARG A 11 -3.25 -31.11 -11.25
CA ARG A 11 -2.10 -30.33 -10.78
C ARG A 11 -2.65 -29.25 -9.84
N PRO A 12 -2.25 -29.20 -8.56
CA PRO A 12 -2.57 -28.05 -7.75
C PRO A 12 -1.98 -26.82 -8.45
N PHE A 13 -2.85 -25.85 -8.76
CA PHE A 13 -2.41 -24.53 -9.14
C PHE A 13 -1.53 -24.02 -7.99
N ASN A 14 -0.21 -24.04 -8.21
CA ASN A 14 0.75 -23.33 -7.39
C ASN A 14 0.48 -21.83 -7.59
N CYS A 15 -0.58 -21.33 -6.97
CA CYS A 15 -0.79 -19.92 -6.83
C CYS A 15 0.26 -19.44 -5.83
N ASN A 16 1.31 -18.83 -6.37
CA ASN A 16 2.38 -18.20 -5.60
C ASN A 16 1.81 -16.92 -4.96
N CYS A 17 0.90 -17.07 -4.00
CA CYS A 17 0.36 -15.96 -3.22
C CYS A 17 1.46 -15.50 -2.27
N GLN A 18 2.24 -14.51 -2.69
CA GLN A 18 3.13 -13.75 -1.82
C GLN A 18 2.26 -13.10 -0.74
N HIS A 19 2.23 -13.71 0.45
CA HIS A 19 1.47 -13.20 1.57
C HIS A 19 2.25 -12.06 2.22
N PHE A 20 1.90 -10.81 1.89
CA PHE A 20 2.54 -9.65 2.52
C PHE A 20 2.00 -9.47 3.95
N THR A 21 2.86 -9.67 4.95
CA THR A 21 2.49 -9.44 6.36
C THR A 21 2.52 -7.95 6.68
N VAL A 22 1.33 -7.38 6.85
CA VAL A 22 1.11 -5.95 7.10
C VAL A 22 0.55 -5.73 8.51
N SER A 23 1.02 -4.67 9.19
CA SER A 23 0.51 -4.25 10.51
C SER A 23 0.16 -2.76 10.47
N ALA A 24 -1.13 -2.44 10.62
CA ALA A 24 -1.63 -1.06 10.66
C ALA A 24 -1.42 -0.45 12.06
N ARG A 25 -0.16 -0.20 12.41
CA ARG A 25 0.23 0.74 13.46
C ARG A 25 0.24 2.16 12.85
N PRO A 26 -0.11 3.22 13.60
CA PRO A 26 -0.15 4.59 13.07
C PRO A 26 1.14 5.00 12.35
N GLY A 27 2.32 4.67 12.91
CA GLY A 27 3.62 4.95 12.29
C GLY A 27 3.95 4.17 11.01
N ARG A 28 3.13 3.20 10.60
CA ARG A 28 3.28 2.45 9.33
C ARG A 28 2.21 2.79 8.30
N PHE A 29 1.32 3.74 8.60
CA PHE A 29 0.20 4.12 7.73
C PHE A 29 0.64 4.94 6.50
N LEU A 30 1.88 5.44 6.50
CA LEU A 30 2.45 6.16 5.35
C LEU A 30 2.56 5.29 4.09
N GLN A 31 2.88 4.00 4.24
CA GLN A 31 3.05 3.08 3.11
C GLN A 31 1.77 2.91 2.28
N PRO A 32 0.60 2.56 2.86
CA PRO A 32 -0.63 2.45 2.09
C PRO A 32 -1.10 3.79 1.53
N CYS A 33 -0.89 4.90 2.24
CA CYS A 33 -1.24 6.23 1.74
C CYS A 33 -0.46 6.59 0.47
N LEU A 34 0.86 6.36 0.46
CA LEU A 34 1.69 6.63 -0.72
C LEU A 34 1.28 5.76 -1.91
N LEU A 35 1.06 4.46 -1.70
CA LEU A 35 0.59 3.57 -2.76
C LEU A 35 -0.77 4.00 -3.30
N PHE A 36 -1.71 4.41 -2.42
CA PHE A 36 -3.03 4.86 -2.83
C PHE A 36 -2.95 6.16 -3.65
N LEU A 37 -2.22 7.17 -3.17
CA LEU A 37 -2.05 8.46 -3.86
C LEU A 37 -1.42 8.32 -5.24
N LEU A 38 -0.40 7.45 -5.37
CA LEU A 38 0.26 7.15 -6.63
C LEU A 38 -0.59 6.33 -7.59
N LEU A 39 -1.53 5.52 -7.08
CA LEU A 39 -2.47 4.77 -7.89
C LEU A 39 -3.56 5.69 -8.48
N GLU A 40 -4.02 6.68 -7.71
CA GLU A 40 -4.94 7.72 -8.19
C GLU A 40 -4.30 8.56 -9.30
N GLN A 41 -3.05 8.95 -9.09
CA GLN A 41 -2.29 9.72 -10.07
C GLN A 41 -0.78 9.54 -9.86
N PRO A 42 -0.03 9.12 -10.90
CA PRO A 42 1.42 9.20 -10.92
C PRO A 42 1.91 10.59 -10.51
N SER A 43 2.92 10.67 -9.66
CA SER A 43 3.32 11.96 -9.09
C SER A 43 4.78 11.99 -8.66
N HIS A 44 5.29 13.19 -8.43
CA HIS A 44 6.61 13.42 -7.84
C HIS A 44 6.51 13.56 -6.32
N GLY A 45 7.64 13.41 -5.63
CA GLY A 45 7.69 13.48 -4.17
C GLY A 45 7.06 14.75 -3.57
N TYR A 46 7.25 15.92 -4.20
CA TYR A 46 6.64 17.16 -3.71
C TYR A 46 5.10 17.15 -3.80
N GLY A 47 4.54 16.70 -4.92
CA GLY A 47 3.07 16.61 -5.08
C GLY A 47 2.44 15.60 -4.11
N LEU A 48 3.18 14.54 -3.75
CA LEU A 48 2.74 13.59 -2.73
C LEU A 48 2.70 14.20 -1.32
N MET A 49 3.66 15.07 -0.96
CA MET A 49 3.66 15.72 0.36
C MET A 49 2.39 16.56 0.58
N GLU A 50 1.95 17.29 -0.43
CA GLU A 50 0.74 18.11 -0.34
C GLU A 50 -0.49 17.24 -0.11
N ARG A 51 -0.64 16.17 -0.89
CA ARG A 51 -1.80 15.26 -0.81
C ARG A 51 -1.79 14.37 0.43
N LEU A 52 -0.62 14.07 1.01
CA LEU A 52 -0.53 13.36 2.30
C LEU A 52 -1.18 14.13 3.45
N GLY A 53 -1.27 15.47 3.34
CA GLY A 53 -2.00 16.30 4.29
C GLY A 53 -3.48 15.92 4.42
N GLU A 54 -4.11 15.46 3.34
CA GLU A 54 -5.52 15.04 3.31
C GLU A 54 -5.80 13.82 4.20
N PHE A 55 -4.78 12.99 4.43
CA PHE A 55 -4.85 11.82 5.32
C PHE A 55 -4.57 12.14 6.78
N GLY A 56 -4.41 13.43 7.14
CA GLY A 56 -3.96 13.84 8.47
C GLY A 56 -2.49 13.45 8.74
N LEU A 57 -1.74 13.07 7.71
CA LEU A 57 -0.32 12.75 7.78
C LEU A 57 0.55 13.97 7.47
N ALA A 58 0.04 15.18 7.72
CA ALA A 58 0.74 16.43 7.47
C ALA A 58 2.07 16.54 8.25
N GLU A 59 2.22 15.81 9.36
CA GLU A 59 3.46 15.73 10.13
C GLU A 59 4.46 14.69 9.61
N ALA A 60 4.15 13.97 8.53
CA ALA A 60 5.13 13.10 7.90
C ALA A 60 6.32 13.96 7.46
N ASP A 61 7.48 13.74 8.09
CA ASP A 61 8.71 14.42 7.68
C ASP A 61 8.98 14.07 6.21
N ALA A 62 9.35 15.07 5.40
CA ALA A 62 9.72 14.82 4.00
C ALA A 62 10.78 13.69 3.91
N GLY A 63 11.68 13.64 4.89
CA GLY A 63 12.66 12.56 5.05
C GLY A 63 12.03 11.16 5.13
N GLY A 64 10.99 10.96 5.94
CA GLY A 64 10.30 9.68 6.09
C GLY A 64 9.53 9.29 4.85
N MET A 65 8.89 10.25 4.18
CA MET A 65 8.25 10.01 2.90
C MET A 65 9.25 9.54 1.84
N TYR A 66 10.37 10.25 1.65
CA TYR A 66 11.38 9.85 0.66
C TYR A 66 12.06 8.51 1.02
N ARG A 67 12.31 8.25 2.31
CA ARG A 67 12.80 6.92 2.76
C ARG A 67 11.79 5.81 2.42
N MET A 68 10.50 6.07 2.59
CA MET A 68 9.45 5.10 2.26
C MET A 68 9.32 4.91 0.74
N LEU A 69 9.39 5.97 -0.06
CA LEU A 69 9.38 5.87 -1.54
C LEU A 69 10.56 5.06 -2.05
N ASN A 70 11.77 5.34 -1.56
CA ASN A 70 12.96 4.55 -1.92
C ASN A 70 12.76 3.08 -1.56
N ARG A 71 12.23 2.78 -0.37
CA ARG A 71 11.93 1.41 0.04
C ARG A 71 10.90 0.74 -0.87
N LEU A 72 9.82 1.43 -1.24
CA LEU A 72 8.80 0.90 -2.14
C LEU A 72 9.36 0.64 -3.55
N GLU A 73 10.30 1.48 -4.01
CA GLU A 73 11.04 1.29 -5.25
C GLU A 73 11.97 0.08 -5.16
N ASP A 74 12.79 -0.02 -4.10
CA ASP A 74 13.71 -1.13 -3.84
C ASP A 74 12.98 -2.48 -3.71
N GLU A 75 11.79 -2.48 -3.10
CA GLU A 75 10.93 -3.66 -2.95
C GLU A 75 10.08 -3.96 -4.22
N GLY A 76 10.15 -3.12 -5.26
CA GLY A 76 9.47 -3.33 -6.55
C GLY A 76 7.96 -3.02 -6.55
N PHE A 77 7.46 -2.36 -5.52
CA PHE A 77 6.05 -1.94 -5.42
C PHE A 77 5.75 -0.65 -6.18
N VAL A 78 6.79 0.15 -6.44
CA VAL A 78 6.74 1.39 -7.22
C VAL A 78 7.90 1.40 -8.19
N THR A 79 7.74 2.04 -9.35
CA THR A 79 8.84 2.38 -10.27
C THR A 79 9.00 3.90 -10.33
N SER A 80 10.21 4.37 -10.64
CA SER A 80 10.43 5.79 -10.94
C SER A 80 11.02 6.01 -12.34
N THR A 81 10.64 7.13 -12.95
CA THR A 81 11.22 7.64 -14.19
C THR A 81 11.67 9.07 -13.97
N TRP A 82 12.84 9.42 -14.50
CA TRP A 82 13.31 10.80 -14.49
C TRP A 82 12.59 11.59 -15.59
N GLU A 83 11.82 12.59 -15.19
CA GLU A 83 11.26 13.57 -16.09
C GLU A 83 12.32 14.67 -16.32
N THR A 84 12.91 14.64 -17.51
CA THR A 84 13.91 15.60 -17.97
C THR A 84 13.37 16.53 -19.05
N GLU A 85 12.12 16.33 -19.47
CA GLU A 85 11.45 17.13 -20.50
C GLU A 85 10.87 18.40 -19.86
N GLY A 86 11.73 19.41 -19.66
CA GLY A 86 11.31 20.71 -19.14
C GLY A 86 12.47 21.65 -18.84
N SER A 87 12.16 22.94 -18.63
CA SER A 87 13.12 23.98 -18.22
C SER A 87 13.52 23.88 -16.72
N GLY A 88 12.93 22.93 -15.99
CA GLY A 88 13.13 22.78 -14.54
C GLY A 88 14.17 21.71 -14.15
N PRO A 89 14.53 21.62 -12.85
CA PRO A 89 15.33 20.52 -12.33
C PRO A 89 14.67 19.17 -12.63
N ALA A 90 15.47 18.16 -12.98
CA ALA A 90 14.96 16.81 -13.20
C ALA A 90 14.19 16.30 -11.98
N ARG A 91 13.00 15.72 -12.21
CA ARG A 91 12.13 15.20 -11.14
C ARG A 91 11.89 13.72 -11.34
N LYS A 92 11.92 12.95 -10.25
CA LYS A 92 11.45 11.55 -10.28
C LYS A 92 9.92 11.53 -10.26
N GLU A 93 9.30 11.02 -11.31
CA GLU A 93 7.90 10.62 -11.30
C GLU A 93 7.81 9.17 -10.81
N TYR A 94 6.92 8.90 -9.86
CA TYR A 94 6.69 7.56 -9.32
C TYR A 94 5.38 6.97 -9.84
N ARG A 95 5.36 5.65 -10.07
CA ARG A 95 4.19 4.89 -10.54
C ARG A 95 4.06 3.58 -9.79
N VAL A 96 2.83 3.21 -9.42
CA VAL A 96 2.55 1.94 -8.72
C VAL A 96 2.66 0.77 -9.69
N THR A 97 3.30 -0.32 -9.25
CA THR A 97 3.37 -1.57 -10.02
C THR A 97 2.19 -2.50 -9.70
N PRO A 98 1.92 -3.54 -10.51
CA PRO A 98 0.92 -4.56 -10.15
C PRO A 98 1.15 -5.18 -8.76
N ALA A 99 2.41 -5.41 -8.38
CA ALA A 99 2.74 -5.89 -7.03
C ALA A 99 2.39 -4.87 -5.94
N GLY A 100 2.59 -3.57 -6.21
CA GLY A 100 2.17 -2.49 -5.31
C GLY A 100 0.65 -2.44 -5.09
N VAL A 101 -0.14 -2.75 -6.12
CA VAL A 101 -1.61 -2.87 -6.00
C VAL A 101 -2.00 -4.04 -5.11
N GLU A 102 -1.36 -5.21 -5.26
CA GLU A 102 -1.61 -6.37 -4.37
C GLU A 102 -1.23 -6.10 -2.91
N LEU A 103 -0.13 -5.36 -2.69
CA LEU A 103 0.24 -4.88 -1.37
C LEU A 103 -0.84 -3.94 -0.80
N LEU A 104 -1.38 -3.03 -1.61
CA LEU A 104 -2.44 -2.11 -1.20
C LEU A 104 -3.74 -2.86 -0.84
N HIS A 105 -4.11 -3.91 -1.57
CA HIS A 105 -5.22 -4.80 -1.20
C HIS A 105 -4.97 -5.48 0.17
N SER A 106 -3.73 -5.90 0.43
CA SER A 106 -3.34 -6.51 1.70
C SER A 106 -3.46 -5.50 2.85
N TRP A 107 -3.07 -4.24 2.61
CA TRP A 107 -3.29 -3.12 3.54
C TRP A 107 -4.77 -2.89 3.84
N ALA A 108 -5.63 -2.84 2.82
CA ALA A 108 -7.07 -2.64 3.01
C ALA A 108 -7.70 -3.76 3.87
N LYS A 109 -7.27 -5.01 3.70
CA LYS A 109 -7.68 -6.14 4.55
C LYS A 109 -7.20 -5.95 5.99
N ALA A 110 -5.93 -5.59 6.19
CA ALA A 110 -5.33 -5.40 7.51
C ALA A 110 -5.99 -4.24 8.29
N ILE A 111 -6.21 -3.10 7.63
CA ILE A 111 -6.89 -1.92 8.23
C ILE A 111 -8.29 -2.30 8.69
N ARG A 112 -9.06 -3.01 7.83
CA ARG A 112 -10.40 -3.47 8.18
C ARG A 112 -10.40 -4.42 9.38
N HIS A 113 -9.40 -5.28 9.50
CA HIS A 113 -9.25 -6.16 10.66
C HIS A 113 -8.91 -5.36 11.92
N ASN A 114 -7.94 -4.46 11.84
CA ASN A 114 -7.48 -3.66 12.98
C ASN A 114 -8.56 -2.72 13.51
N ARG A 115 -9.36 -2.13 12.61
CA ARG A 115 -10.49 -1.26 12.96
C ARG A 115 -11.43 -1.94 13.96
N LYS A 116 -11.68 -3.24 13.84
CA LYS A 116 -12.58 -3.97 14.74
C LYS A 116 -12.17 -3.90 16.22
N TYR A 117 -10.88 -3.98 16.51
CA TYR A 117 -10.39 -3.92 17.89
C TYR A 117 -10.35 -2.50 18.43
N VAL A 118 -10.04 -1.52 17.56
CA VAL A 118 -10.08 -0.09 17.91
C VAL A 118 -11.51 0.33 18.24
N ASP A 119 -12.46 0.01 17.37
CA ASP A 119 -13.89 0.33 17.56
C ASP A 119 -14.39 -0.29 18.88
N LYS A 120 -14.11 -1.58 19.11
CA LYS A 120 -14.49 -2.27 20.35
C LYS A 120 -13.86 -1.66 21.61
N PHE A 121 -12.63 -1.16 21.52
CA PHE A 121 -11.99 -0.46 22.64
C PHE A 121 -12.70 0.86 22.93
N LEU A 122 -12.95 1.67 21.89
CA LEU A 122 -13.60 2.99 22.01
C LEU A 122 -15.03 2.88 22.55
N GLU A 123 -15.80 1.90 22.08
CA GLU A 123 -17.15 1.61 22.59
C GLU A 123 -17.13 1.33 24.10
N ARG A 124 -16.20 0.47 24.56
CA ARG A 124 -16.07 0.14 25.99
C ARG A 124 -15.60 1.34 26.81
N TYR A 125 -14.68 2.14 26.28
CA TYR A 125 -14.21 3.36 26.92
C TYR A 125 -15.36 4.36 27.10
N GLN A 126 -16.12 4.62 26.03
CA GLN A 126 -17.27 5.52 26.08
C GLN A 126 -18.30 5.05 27.10
N HIS A 127 -18.64 3.77 27.11
CA HIS A 127 -19.57 3.20 28.10
C HIS A 127 -19.10 3.39 29.55
N MET A 128 -17.79 3.38 29.80
CA MET A 128 -17.21 3.54 31.14
C MET A 128 -17.18 4.99 31.64
N PHE A 129 -17.09 5.97 30.74
CA PHE A 129 -16.86 7.38 31.08
C PHE A 129 -17.96 8.34 30.59
N SER A 130 -19.11 7.83 30.15
CA SER A 130 -20.25 8.64 29.68
C SER A 130 -21.40 8.70 30.71
N GLU A 131 -21.09 8.68 32.01
CA GLU A 131 -22.00 9.11 33.09
C GLU A 131 -21.82 10.60 33.41
#